data_AF-A0A327K8H3-F1
#
_entry.id   AF-A0A327K8H3-F1
#
_cell.length_a   1.000
_cell.length_b   1.000
_cell.length_c   1.000
_cell.angle_alpha   90.00
_cell.angle_beta   90.00
_cell.angle_gamma   90.00
#
_symmetry.space_group_name_H-M   'P 1'
#
loop_
_entity.id
_entity.type
_entity.pdbx_description
1 polymer ?
#
loop_
_entity_poly.entity_id
_entity_poly.type
_entity_poly.pdbx_seq_one_letter_code
_entity_poly.pdbx_strand_id
1 'polypeptide(L)'
;MIVEASDRIGGRCATDTKIFGMPIDRGAHWLWGADFNPVTKLAAGTGLDVYAAPPGQRLRIGRRYGRESELEDFLAVLVRTNRAIVEAARGKADVACLQALPKDLLDWRPTVDFVLGPLPYGKELRELSAVDVSKAMERDTPAFCRQGAGALLARLADGLTVRLSTPATKINTWVRGKVEVDTPRGTLVARAVIVTASTNVMAAGKIRFDPDLPKRHVDAFSRLALGSQDHVFLELDGTPLGPQRDDLIVEKADGPETAAMLANVFGTPLCMIQLGGKLGRDLSGKGEAAMVDWSKEWLAKLYGADIKKAVRRTHATRWAQDPWVMGAASAASVGGAGSRTALTEPVRDRVWFAGEAVHETQWGTVNGAWLSGERAAEAAMRKFGWITTPRPASEPREAPKRPRRQPTAQPSRPAAPPGLSWPF
;
A
#
# COMPACT_ATOMS: atom_id res chain seq x y z
N MET A 1 -21.21 14.86 -4.40
CA MET A 1 -21.79 13.50 -4.46
C MET A 1 -20.73 12.54 -4.96
N ILE A 2 -20.64 11.37 -4.36
CA ILE A 2 -19.70 10.29 -4.72
C ILE A 2 -20.52 9.10 -5.24
N VAL A 3 -20.06 8.46 -6.31
CA VAL A 3 -20.57 7.16 -6.76
C VAL A 3 -19.52 6.09 -6.54
N GLU A 4 -19.91 4.99 -5.92
CA GLU A 4 -19.05 3.88 -5.55
C GLU A 4 -19.60 2.61 -6.18
N ALA A 5 -18.72 1.87 -6.87
CA ALA A 5 -19.11 0.70 -7.63
C ALA A 5 -19.50 -0.48 -6.71
N SER A 6 -18.80 -0.62 -5.59
CA SER A 6 -19.06 -1.65 -4.59
C SER A 6 -20.17 -1.27 -3.61
N ASP A 7 -20.56 -2.21 -2.77
CA ASP A 7 -21.55 -2.05 -1.71
C ASP A 7 -20.98 -1.42 -0.43
N ARG A 8 -19.74 -0.90 -0.47
CA ARG A 8 -19.06 -0.28 0.68
C ARG A 8 -18.15 0.86 0.24
N ILE A 9 -17.85 1.78 1.15
CA ILE A 9 -16.80 2.78 0.96
C ILE A 9 -15.41 2.23 1.32
N GLY A 10 -14.36 2.98 1.00
CA GLY A 10 -12.98 2.71 1.40
C GLY A 10 -12.14 1.97 0.37
N GLY A 11 -12.76 1.28 -0.59
CA GLY A 11 -12.05 0.56 -1.66
C GLY A 11 -11.06 -0.47 -1.08
N ARG A 12 -9.75 -0.18 -1.25
CA ARG A 12 -8.63 -1.00 -0.72
C ARG A 12 -8.35 -0.80 0.77
N CYS A 13 -9.00 0.16 1.42
CA CYS A 13 -9.00 0.31 2.87
C CYS A 13 -10.34 -0.24 3.38
N ALA A 14 -10.39 -1.57 3.58
CA ALA A 14 -11.60 -2.26 3.99
C ALA A 14 -11.36 -2.99 5.30
N THR A 15 -12.08 -2.62 6.35
CA THR A 15 -12.04 -3.33 7.62
C THR A 15 -13.24 -4.25 7.73
N ASP A 16 -13.02 -5.50 8.11
CA ASP A 16 -14.06 -6.45 8.47
C ASP A 16 -14.01 -6.75 9.97
N THR A 17 -15.17 -6.84 10.61
CA THR A 17 -15.30 -7.16 12.04
C THR A 17 -16.11 -8.45 12.28
N LYS A 18 -16.61 -9.08 11.22
CA LYS A 18 -17.58 -10.18 11.28
C LYS A 18 -16.89 -11.54 11.18
N ILE A 19 -15.93 -11.69 10.28
CA ILE A 19 -15.27 -12.97 9.97
C ILE A 19 -14.66 -13.60 11.24
N PHE A 20 -13.95 -12.77 12.02
CA PHE A 20 -13.30 -13.19 13.26
C PHE A 20 -13.99 -12.67 14.53
N GLY A 21 -15.06 -11.87 14.41
CA GLY A 21 -15.66 -11.16 15.56
C GLY A 21 -14.74 -10.07 16.12
N MET A 22 -13.70 -9.68 15.38
CA MET A 22 -12.71 -8.66 15.73
C MET A 22 -12.20 -7.98 14.44
N PRO A 23 -11.65 -6.75 14.53
CA PRO A 23 -11.24 -6.00 13.34
C PRO A 23 -10.07 -6.65 12.60
N ILE A 24 -10.21 -6.78 11.29
CA ILE A 24 -9.12 -7.07 10.35
C ILE A 24 -9.14 -6.07 9.20
N ASP A 25 -7.98 -5.50 8.87
CA ASP A 25 -7.83 -4.74 7.64
C ASP A 25 -7.55 -5.68 6.48
N ARG A 26 -8.57 -5.88 5.65
CA ARG A 26 -8.50 -6.73 4.46
C ARG A 26 -7.50 -6.20 3.42
N GLY A 27 -7.19 -4.92 3.45
CA GLY A 27 -6.24 -4.28 2.55
C GLY A 27 -5.27 -3.41 3.32
N ALA A 28 -5.24 -2.10 3.05
CA ALA A 28 -4.32 -1.19 3.73
C ALA A 28 -4.49 -1.25 5.26
N HIS A 29 -3.38 -1.51 5.96
CA HIS A 29 -3.31 -1.60 7.42
C HIS A 29 -2.38 -0.53 8.01
N TRP A 30 -1.24 -0.27 7.36
CA TRP A 30 -0.28 0.76 7.76
C TRP A 30 -0.72 2.16 7.31
N LEU A 31 -0.73 3.10 8.24
CA LEU A 31 -0.78 4.53 7.98
C LEU A 31 0.65 5.09 8.06
N TRP A 32 1.33 5.13 6.92
CA TRP A 32 2.72 5.59 6.83
C TRP A 32 2.86 7.11 7.04
N GLY A 33 3.99 7.54 7.60
CA GLY A 33 4.31 8.95 7.79
C GLY A 33 3.40 9.66 8.78
N ALA A 34 3.08 9.05 9.92
CA ALA A 34 2.02 9.51 10.81
C ALA A 34 2.14 10.98 11.24
N ASP A 35 3.36 11.52 11.31
CA ASP A 35 3.65 12.91 11.69
C ASP A 35 3.16 13.94 10.64
N PHE A 36 3.07 13.55 9.37
CA PHE A 36 2.66 14.42 8.27
C PHE A 36 1.45 13.91 7.49
N ASN A 37 1.00 12.68 7.74
CA ASN A 37 -0.18 12.08 7.14
C ASN A 37 -1.46 12.83 7.59
N PRO A 38 -2.27 13.38 6.66
CA PRO A 38 -3.53 14.05 7.01
C PRO A 38 -4.53 13.11 7.69
N VAL A 39 -4.55 11.82 7.33
CA VAL A 39 -5.51 10.85 7.85
C VAL A 39 -5.30 10.60 9.34
N THR A 40 -4.04 10.47 9.79
CA THR A 40 -3.71 10.32 11.21
C THR A 40 -4.05 11.58 12.00
N LYS A 41 -3.85 12.77 11.43
CA LYS A 41 -4.24 14.05 12.06
C LYS A 41 -5.76 14.17 12.23
N LEU A 42 -6.51 13.79 11.20
CA LEU A 42 -7.97 13.82 11.23
C LEU A 42 -8.57 12.75 12.16
N ALA A 43 -7.83 11.68 12.45
CA ALA A 43 -8.30 10.62 13.34
C ALA A 43 -8.65 11.11 14.75
N ALA A 44 -7.99 12.16 15.26
CA ALA A 44 -8.26 12.73 16.59
C ALA A 44 -9.74 13.14 16.77
N GLY A 45 -10.43 13.57 15.71
CA GLY A 45 -11.84 13.96 15.75
C GLY A 45 -12.83 12.79 15.63
N THR A 46 -12.35 11.56 15.43
CA THR A 46 -13.20 10.41 15.11
C THR A 46 -13.59 9.55 16.33
N GLY A 47 -12.80 9.64 17.40
CA GLY A 47 -12.90 8.77 18.58
C GLY A 47 -12.26 7.38 18.39
N LEU A 48 -11.59 7.13 17.25
CA LEU A 48 -10.87 5.88 16.99
C LEU A 48 -9.46 5.90 17.58
N ASP A 49 -8.96 4.73 17.97
CA ASP A 49 -7.66 4.56 18.61
C ASP A 49 -6.57 4.38 17.53
N VAL A 50 -5.96 5.49 17.13
CA VAL A 50 -4.78 5.51 16.25
C VAL A 50 -3.51 5.65 17.10
N TYR A 51 -2.61 4.69 16.96
CA TYR A 51 -1.38 4.60 17.76
C TYR A 51 -0.17 4.32 16.86
N ALA A 52 1.00 4.72 17.32
CA ALA A 52 2.25 4.40 16.63
C ALA A 52 2.45 2.88 16.57
N ALA A 53 2.70 2.35 15.38
CA ALA A 53 3.02 0.96 15.20
C ALA A 53 4.34 0.63 15.92
N PRO A 54 4.46 -0.54 16.58
CA PRO A 54 5.70 -0.92 17.23
C PRO A 54 6.87 -0.90 16.24
N PRO A 55 8.05 -0.40 16.64
CA PRO A 55 9.22 -0.33 15.75
C PRO A 55 9.83 -1.71 15.48
N GLY A 56 9.43 -2.72 16.27
CA GLY A 56 10.00 -4.05 16.27
C GLY A 56 9.72 -4.81 14.98
N GLN A 57 10.78 -5.22 14.31
CA GLN A 57 10.73 -6.17 13.21
C GLN A 57 11.70 -7.30 13.52
N ARG A 58 11.27 -8.54 13.34
CA ARG A 58 12.05 -9.72 13.67
C ARG A 58 12.35 -10.55 12.44
N LEU A 59 13.57 -11.04 12.36
CA LEU A 59 13.97 -11.99 11.34
C LEU A 59 13.79 -13.41 11.86
N ARG A 60 13.18 -14.28 11.05
CA ARG A 60 13.02 -15.70 11.32
C ARG A 60 13.96 -16.51 10.41
N ILE A 61 14.87 -17.28 11.00
CA ILE A 61 15.78 -18.16 10.25
C ILE A 61 15.44 -19.61 10.60
N GLY A 62 14.71 -20.27 9.71
CA GLY A 62 14.15 -21.59 9.97
C GLY A 62 13.31 -21.60 11.26
N ARG A 63 13.72 -22.39 12.26
CA ARG A 63 13.02 -22.55 13.56
C ARG A 63 13.56 -21.70 14.73
N ARG A 64 14.54 -20.82 14.50
CA ARG A 64 14.91 -19.77 15.48
C ARG A 64 14.70 -18.33 14.98
N TYR A 65 14.66 -17.40 15.91
CA TYR A 65 14.86 -15.98 15.56
C TYR A 65 16.32 -15.74 15.13
N GLY A 66 16.50 -14.79 14.23
CA GLY A 66 17.81 -14.27 13.86
C GLY A 66 18.49 -13.62 15.06
N ARG A 67 19.81 -13.76 15.16
CA ARG A 67 20.63 -13.01 16.10
C ARG A 67 20.69 -11.55 15.67
N GLU A 68 21.02 -10.66 16.59
CA GLU A 68 21.18 -9.23 16.31
C GLU A 68 22.18 -8.99 15.18
N SER A 69 23.34 -9.66 15.19
CA SER A 69 24.33 -9.58 14.12
C SER A 69 23.79 -10.02 12.74
N GLU A 70 22.93 -11.04 12.69
CA GLU A 70 22.34 -11.53 11.43
C GLU A 70 21.29 -10.54 10.90
N LEU A 71 20.57 -9.85 11.80
CA LEU A 71 19.67 -8.78 11.44
C LEU A 71 20.45 -7.55 10.94
N GLU A 72 21.54 -7.18 11.60
CA GLU A 72 22.43 -6.09 11.18
C GLU A 72 23.04 -6.36 9.80
N ASP A 73 23.55 -7.58 9.56
CA ASP A 73 24.07 -8.00 8.26
C ASP A 73 23.01 -7.84 7.16
N PHE A 74 21.79 -8.31 7.43
CA PHE A 74 20.69 -8.20 6.49
C PHE A 74 20.30 -6.73 6.22
N LEU A 75 20.21 -5.89 7.25
CA LEU A 75 19.93 -4.46 7.10
C LEU A 75 21.03 -3.75 6.30
N ALA A 76 22.30 -4.09 6.52
CA ALA A 76 23.40 -3.56 5.74
C ALA A 76 23.29 -3.95 4.25
N VAL A 77 22.89 -5.19 3.97
CA VAL A 77 22.60 -5.66 2.60
C VAL A 77 21.44 -4.89 1.97
N LEU A 78 20.35 -4.63 2.69
CA LEU A 78 19.22 -3.84 2.21
C LEU A 78 19.63 -2.40 1.88
N VAL A 79 20.33 -1.72 2.79
CA VAL A 79 20.81 -0.34 2.57
C VAL A 79 21.70 -0.26 1.33
N ARG A 80 22.62 -1.21 1.16
CA ARG A 80 23.49 -1.30 -0.01
C ARG A 80 22.68 -1.52 -1.29
N THR A 81 21.66 -2.38 -1.24
CA THR A 81 20.82 -2.70 -2.40
C THR A 81 19.94 -1.52 -2.81
N ASN A 82 19.28 -0.86 -1.85
CA ASN A 82 18.51 0.36 -2.11
C ASN A 82 19.38 1.46 -2.71
N ARG A 83 20.59 1.65 -2.19
CA ARG A 83 21.56 2.59 -2.78
C ARG A 83 21.88 2.26 -4.23
N ALA A 84 22.10 0.98 -4.54
CA ALA A 84 22.39 0.56 -5.91
C ALA A 84 21.22 0.83 -6.88
N ILE A 85 19.97 0.63 -6.43
CA ILE A 85 18.77 0.99 -7.20
C ILE A 85 18.71 2.51 -7.44
N VAL A 86 18.96 3.32 -6.40
CA VAL A 86 18.96 4.79 -6.51
C VAL A 86 20.07 5.28 -7.45
N GLU A 87 21.27 4.69 -7.42
CA GLU A 87 22.34 5.05 -8.35
C GLU A 87 22.00 4.64 -9.79
N ALA A 88 21.42 3.45 -10.00
CA ALA A 88 20.98 3.01 -11.32
C ALA A 88 19.92 3.95 -11.92
N ALA A 89 19.04 4.50 -11.09
CA ALA A 89 18.02 5.47 -11.50
C ALA A 89 18.59 6.80 -12.03
N ARG A 90 19.87 7.13 -11.73
CA ARG A 90 20.58 8.30 -12.27
C ARG A 90 21.18 8.04 -13.66
N GLY A 91 21.10 6.82 -14.16
CA GLY A 91 21.56 6.44 -15.49
C GLY A 91 20.79 7.13 -16.62
N LYS A 92 21.29 6.97 -17.86
CA LYS A 92 20.67 7.58 -19.06
C LYS A 92 19.32 6.96 -19.43
N ALA A 93 19.05 5.74 -19.00
CA ALA A 93 17.83 5.00 -19.30
C ALA A 93 17.29 4.35 -18.03
N ASP A 94 15.96 4.25 -17.95
CA ASP A 94 15.32 3.50 -16.88
C ASP A 94 15.56 2.00 -17.03
N VAL A 95 15.82 1.34 -15.92
CA VAL A 95 16.17 -0.09 -15.85
C VAL A 95 15.27 -0.79 -14.83
N ALA A 96 15.19 -2.11 -14.91
CA ALA A 96 14.51 -2.87 -13.87
C ALA A 96 15.31 -2.81 -12.57
N CYS A 97 14.65 -2.70 -11.40
CA CYS A 97 15.32 -2.76 -10.10
C CYS A 97 16.22 -4.00 -10.00
N LEU A 98 15.79 -5.15 -10.53
CA LEU A 98 16.56 -6.40 -10.55
C LEU A 98 17.97 -6.22 -11.16
N GLN A 99 18.10 -5.38 -12.18
CA GLN A 99 19.37 -5.15 -12.90
C GLN A 99 20.34 -4.29 -12.08
N ALA A 100 19.85 -3.55 -11.09
CA ALA A 100 20.64 -2.71 -10.21
C ALA A 100 21.19 -3.45 -8.98
N LEU A 101 20.73 -4.67 -8.71
CA LEU A 101 21.11 -5.41 -7.51
C LEU A 101 22.60 -5.74 -7.51
N PRO A 102 23.30 -5.58 -6.35
CA PRO A 102 24.65 -6.12 -6.19
C PRO A 102 24.70 -7.62 -6.52
N LYS A 103 25.84 -8.08 -7.06
CA LYS A 103 26.02 -9.52 -7.39
C LYS A 103 26.26 -10.39 -6.16
N ASP A 104 26.81 -9.79 -5.11
CA ASP A 104 27.26 -10.43 -3.88
C ASP A 104 26.24 -10.24 -2.74
N LEU A 105 24.98 -10.60 -2.98
CA LEU A 105 23.93 -10.59 -1.95
C LEU A 105 23.96 -11.83 -1.04
N LEU A 106 24.98 -12.68 -1.17
CA LEU A 106 25.16 -13.91 -0.41
C LEU A 106 23.88 -14.76 -0.43
N ASP A 107 23.54 -15.36 0.71
CA ASP A 107 22.33 -16.13 0.94
C ASP A 107 21.11 -15.26 1.34
N TRP A 108 21.23 -13.92 1.23
CA TRP A 108 20.12 -12.98 1.45
C TRP A 108 19.32 -12.69 0.19
N ARG A 109 19.80 -13.10 -0.99
CA ARG A 109 19.19 -12.73 -2.27
C ARG A 109 17.66 -12.96 -2.32
N PRO A 110 17.12 -14.14 -1.94
CA PRO A 110 15.67 -14.34 -2.01
C PRO A 110 14.91 -13.46 -1.02
N THR A 111 15.49 -13.19 0.15
CA THR A 111 14.91 -12.28 1.16
C THR A 111 14.88 -10.85 0.64
N VAL A 112 15.98 -10.38 0.05
CA VAL A 112 16.10 -9.04 -0.58
C VAL A 112 15.10 -8.90 -1.73
N ASP A 113 14.98 -9.90 -2.59
CA ASP A 113 14.04 -9.89 -3.71
C ASP A 113 12.59 -9.73 -3.20
N PHE A 114 12.19 -10.47 -2.16
CA PHE A 114 10.87 -10.40 -1.54
C PHE A 114 10.60 -9.03 -0.88
N VAL A 115 11.54 -8.58 -0.07
CA VAL A 115 11.45 -7.37 0.76
C VAL A 115 11.44 -6.10 -0.09
N LEU A 116 12.20 -6.03 -1.18
CA LEU A 116 12.23 -4.82 -2.01
C LEU A 116 11.22 -4.84 -3.17
N GLY A 117 10.60 -5.99 -3.46
CA GLY A 117 9.65 -6.12 -4.57
C GLY A 117 8.25 -6.57 -4.09
N PRO A 118 7.99 -7.89 -4.01
CA PRO A 118 6.68 -8.44 -3.70
C PRO A 118 6.01 -7.88 -2.44
N LEU A 119 6.74 -7.67 -1.35
CA LEU A 119 6.15 -7.22 -0.08
C LEU A 119 5.61 -5.77 -0.13
N PRO A 120 6.37 -4.76 -0.57
CA PRO A 120 5.89 -3.38 -0.60
C PRO A 120 5.11 -2.98 -1.87
N TYR A 121 5.30 -3.70 -2.98
CA TYR A 121 4.75 -3.34 -4.30
C TYR A 121 3.86 -4.42 -4.94
N GLY A 122 3.85 -5.64 -4.40
CA GLY A 122 3.14 -6.75 -5.02
C GLY A 122 3.68 -7.14 -6.41
N LYS A 123 4.93 -6.81 -6.71
CA LYS A 123 5.59 -7.07 -8.01
C LYS A 123 7.02 -7.54 -7.83
N GLU A 124 7.53 -8.29 -8.79
CA GLU A 124 8.94 -8.67 -8.77
C GLU A 124 9.84 -7.51 -9.20
N LEU A 125 11.08 -7.48 -8.67
CA LEU A 125 12.06 -6.45 -8.99
C LEU A 125 12.38 -6.33 -10.50
N ARG A 126 12.12 -7.39 -11.30
CA ARG A 126 12.27 -7.36 -12.76
C ARG A 126 11.22 -6.52 -13.47
N GLU A 127 10.08 -6.29 -12.82
CA GLU A 127 8.96 -5.54 -13.37
C GLU A 127 9.00 -4.06 -12.95
N LEU A 128 9.75 -3.73 -11.89
CA LEU A 128 9.77 -2.42 -11.27
C LEU A 128 10.79 -1.49 -11.92
N SER A 129 10.37 -0.27 -12.25
CA SER A 129 11.23 0.83 -12.65
C SER A 129 12.14 1.26 -11.50
N ALA A 130 13.46 1.27 -11.72
CA ALA A 130 14.42 1.83 -10.77
C ALA A 130 14.17 3.34 -10.57
N VAL A 131 13.79 4.06 -11.64
CA VAL A 131 13.47 5.49 -11.55
C VAL A 131 12.24 5.74 -10.69
N ASP A 132 11.16 4.95 -10.82
CA ASP A 132 9.98 5.07 -9.95
C ASP A 132 10.39 4.76 -8.51
N VAL A 133 10.96 3.59 -8.23
CA VAL A 133 11.34 3.19 -6.85
C VAL A 133 12.28 4.20 -6.18
N SER A 134 13.23 4.81 -6.90
CA SER A 134 14.13 5.84 -6.37
C SER A 134 13.45 7.11 -5.88
N LYS A 135 12.22 7.39 -6.34
CA LYS A 135 11.41 8.55 -5.94
C LYS A 135 10.44 8.24 -4.82
N ALA A 136 10.36 6.98 -4.39
CA ALA A 136 9.46 6.58 -3.32
C ALA A 136 9.90 7.29 -2.04
N MET A 137 8.96 7.93 -1.36
CA MET A 137 9.22 8.43 -0.03
C MET A 137 9.33 7.26 0.94
N GLU A 138 10.30 7.34 1.84
CA GLU A 138 10.50 6.39 2.92
C GLU A 138 9.22 6.29 3.76
N ARG A 139 8.78 5.06 4.05
CA ARG A 139 7.58 4.79 4.84
C ARG A 139 7.96 4.68 6.31
N ASP A 140 8.49 5.76 6.84
CA ASP A 140 8.84 5.88 8.25
C ASP A 140 7.63 6.17 9.13
N THR A 141 7.77 5.97 10.45
CA THR A 141 6.77 6.32 11.48
C THR A 141 5.37 5.76 11.19
N PRO A 142 5.21 4.44 10.97
CA PRO A 142 3.89 3.87 10.77
C PRO A 142 2.99 4.06 11.99
N ALA A 143 1.69 4.25 11.72
CA ALA A 143 0.64 4.14 12.71
C ALA A 143 -0.39 3.08 12.30
N PHE A 144 -1.07 2.55 13.30
CA PHE A 144 -2.19 1.62 13.16
C PHE A 144 -3.44 2.21 13.79
N CYS A 145 -4.60 1.82 13.27
CA CYS A 145 -5.90 2.11 13.87
C CYS A 145 -6.43 0.81 14.47
N ARG A 146 -6.64 0.74 15.79
CA ARG A 146 -7.11 -0.51 16.46
C ARG A 146 -8.42 -1.03 15.88
N GLN A 147 -9.31 -0.13 15.48
CA GLN A 147 -10.59 -0.46 14.86
C GLN A 147 -10.46 -0.73 13.36
N GLY A 148 -9.27 -0.62 12.78
CA GLY A 148 -8.97 -0.80 11.36
C GLY A 148 -8.87 0.51 10.58
N ALA A 149 -7.95 0.57 9.62
CA ALA A 149 -7.75 1.73 8.75
C ALA A 149 -8.97 1.96 7.82
N GLY A 150 -9.65 0.90 7.39
CA GLY A 150 -10.90 1.02 6.64
C GLY A 150 -12.04 1.63 7.47
N ALA A 151 -12.16 1.25 8.75
CA ALA A 151 -13.12 1.86 9.67
C ALA A 151 -12.84 3.35 9.90
N LEU A 152 -11.55 3.73 9.99
CA LEU A 152 -11.15 5.13 10.07
C LEU A 152 -11.59 5.93 8.84
N LEU A 153 -11.31 5.44 7.63
CA LEU A 153 -11.76 6.13 6.41
C LEU A 153 -13.29 6.18 6.30
N ALA A 154 -13.98 5.12 6.73
CA ALA A 154 -15.44 5.12 6.74
C ALA A 154 -16.00 6.22 7.66
N ARG A 155 -15.42 6.34 8.86
CA ARG A 155 -15.77 7.35 9.86
C ARG A 155 -15.47 8.78 9.37
N LEU A 156 -14.38 8.99 8.65
CA LEU A 156 -14.06 10.28 8.03
C LEU A 156 -14.99 10.65 6.87
N ALA A 157 -15.68 9.67 6.28
CA ALA A 157 -16.66 9.88 5.22
C ALA A 157 -18.08 10.13 5.75
N ASP A 158 -18.30 10.07 7.06
CA ASP A 158 -19.61 10.36 7.67
C ASP A 158 -20.13 11.74 7.23
N GLY A 159 -21.40 11.79 6.84
CA GLY A 159 -22.05 13.02 6.36
C GLY A 159 -21.81 13.34 4.88
N LEU A 160 -20.93 12.61 4.19
CA LEU A 160 -20.78 12.74 2.74
C LEU A 160 -21.94 12.05 2.00
N THR A 161 -22.39 12.66 0.90
CA THR A 161 -23.38 12.04 0.01
C THR A 161 -22.71 11.00 -0.88
N VAL A 162 -22.85 9.72 -0.53
CA VAL A 162 -22.30 8.57 -1.27
C VAL A 162 -23.43 7.67 -1.79
N ARG A 163 -23.34 7.26 -3.07
CA ARG A 163 -24.20 6.24 -3.68
C ARG A 163 -23.41 4.97 -3.92
N LEU A 164 -23.64 3.96 -3.10
CA LEU A 164 -23.06 2.62 -3.21
C LEU A 164 -23.71 1.82 -4.33
N SER A 165 -23.07 0.74 -4.76
CA SER A 165 -23.53 -0.17 -5.82
C SER A 165 -23.98 0.57 -7.08
N THR A 166 -23.21 1.61 -7.45
CA THR A 166 -23.49 2.54 -8.54
C THR A 166 -22.24 2.68 -9.40
N PRO A 167 -21.82 1.62 -10.12
CA PRO A 167 -20.64 1.69 -10.97
C PRO A 167 -20.86 2.69 -12.11
N ALA A 168 -19.94 3.65 -12.25
CA ALA A 168 -19.87 4.49 -13.44
C ALA A 168 -19.40 3.64 -14.63
N THR A 169 -20.08 3.74 -15.77
CA THR A 169 -19.78 2.94 -16.96
C THR A 169 -19.37 3.78 -18.17
N LYS A 170 -19.81 5.04 -18.23
CA LYS A 170 -19.42 5.99 -19.26
C LYS A 170 -19.26 7.39 -18.66
N ILE A 171 -18.25 8.12 -19.11
CA ILE A 171 -18.06 9.55 -18.85
C ILE A 171 -18.10 10.27 -20.20
N ASN A 172 -19.13 11.09 -20.40
CA ASN A 172 -19.36 11.88 -21.61
C ASN A 172 -19.07 13.37 -21.35
N THR A 173 -18.25 13.97 -22.20
CA THR A 173 -17.88 15.40 -22.14
C THR A 173 -18.27 16.20 -23.39
N TRP A 174 -19.12 15.65 -24.26
CA TRP A 174 -19.63 16.36 -25.45
C TRP A 174 -20.61 17.49 -25.09
N VAL A 175 -21.33 17.36 -23.98
CA VAL A 175 -22.30 18.36 -23.56
C VAL A 175 -21.58 19.61 -23.06
N ARG A 176 -21.76 20.71 -23.78
CA ARG A 176 -21.10 21.99 -23.46
C ARG A 176 -21.34 22.36 -21.99
N GLY A 177 -20.23 22.56 -21.26
CA GLY A 177 -20.25 23.03 -19.88
C GLY A 177 -20.55 21.97 -18.82
N LYS A 178 -20.79 20.72 -19.22
CA LYS A 178 -21.22 19.64 -18.34
C LYS A 178 -20.39 18.38 -18.57
N VAL A 179 -20.47 17.47 -17.60
CA VAL A 179 -20.03 16.08 -17.69
C VAL A 179 -21.23 15.22 -17.35
N GLU A 180 -21.46 14.20 -18.17
CA GLU A 180 -22.48 13.18 -17.93
C GLU A 180 -21.78 11.87 -17.53
N VAL A 181 -22.26 11.26 -16.46
CA VAL A 181 -21.74 9.98 -15.95
C VAL A 181 -22.87 8.97 -15.96
N ASP A 182 -22.77 7.98 -16.85
CA ASP A 182 -23.77 6.92 -16.95
C ASP A 182 -23.55 5.88 -15.85
N THR A 183 -24.64 5.48 -15.22
CA THR A 183 -24.68 4.43 -14.19
C THR A 183 -25.92 3.57 -14.38
N PRO A 184 -25.98 2.36 -13.78
CA PRO A 184 -27.21 1.55 -13.78
C PRO A 184 -28.42 2.25 -13.13
N ARG A 185 -28.21 3.31 -12.34
CA ARG A 185 -29.26 4.09 -11.67
C ARG A 185 -29.59 5.40 -12.41
N GLY A 186 -29.22 5.49 -13.68
CA GLY A 186 -29.40 6.67 -14.53
C GLY A 186 -28.15 7.54 -14.65
N THR A 187 -28.26 8.54 -15.51
CA THR A 187 -27.16 9.47 -15.84
C THR A 187 -27.09 10.60 -14.83
N LEU A 188 -25.88 10.85 -14.33
CA LEU A 188 -25.57 11.96 -13.43
C LEU A 188 -24.96 13.10 -14.23
N VAL A 189 -25.40 14.33 -13.96
CA VAL A 189 -24.89 15.52 -14.63
C VAL A 189 -24.15 16.40 -13.64
N ALA A 190 -22.91 16.78 -13.97
CA ALA A 190 -22.07 17.62 -13.14
C ALA A 190 -21.29 18.65 -13.98
N ARG A 191 -20.62 19.60 -13.32
CA ARG A 191 -19.67 20.51 -13.99
C ARG A 191 -18.31 19.84 -14.23
N ALA A 192 -17.95 18.86 -13.41
CA ALA A 192 -16.69 18.14 -13.47
C ALA A 192 -16.81 16.79 -12.78
N VAL A 193 -15.86 15.91 -13.08
CA VAL A 193 -15.71 14.60 -12.43
C VAL A 193 -14.26 14.40 -12.00
N ILE A 194 -14.06 13.81 -10.83
CA ILE A 194 -12.77 13.30 -10.37
C ILE A 194 -12.88 11.78 -10.38
N VAL A 195 -12.02 11.13 -11.16
CA VAL A 195 -11.98 9.68 -11.31
C VAL A 195 -10.92 9.12 -10.38
N THR A 196 -11.36 8.27 -9.44
CA THR A 196 -10.50 7.64 -8.43
C THR A 196 -10.43 6.11 -8.55
N ALA A 197 -10.99 5.56 -9.64
CA ALA A 197 -10.91 4.14 -9.95
C ALA A 197 -9.45 3.69 -10.13
N SER A 198 -9.15 2.42 -9.81
CA SER A 198 -7.79 1.91 -9.95
C SER A 198 -7.32 1.93 -11.41
N THR A 199 -6.01 2.06 -11.63
CA THR A 199 -5.42 2.02 -12.97
C THR A 199 -5.74 0.70 -13.69
N ASN A 200 -5.91 -0.41 -12.98
CA ASN A 200 -6.33 -1.68 -13.58
C ASN A 200 -7.79 -1.66 -14.07
N VAL A 201 -8.72 -1.05 -13.32
CA VAL A 201 -10.11 -0.84 -13.77
C VAL A 201 -10.16 0.04 -15.01
N MET A 202 -9.32 1.08 -15.03
CA MET A 202 -9.19 2.00 -16.17
C MET A 202 -8.59 1.30 -17.39
N ALA A 203 -7.50 0.54 -17.22
CA ALA A 203 -6.86 -0.23 -18.27
C ALA A 203 -7.76 -1.34 -18.83
N ALA A 204 -8.64 -1.91 -18.00
CA ALA A 204 -9.64 -2.89 -18.41
C ALA A 204 -10.86 -2.28 -19.14
N GLY A 205 -10.90 -0.95 -19.32
CA GLY A 205 -11.97 -0.27 -20.05
C GLY A 205 -13.35 -0.33 -19.36
N LYS A 206 -13.39 -0.53 -18.04
CA LYS A 206 -14.64 -0.61 -17.27
C LYS A 206 -15.42 0.71 -17.25
N ILE A 207 -14.71 1.83 -17.45
CA ILE A 207 -15.28 3.16 -17.62
C ILE A 207 -14.90 3.66 -19.01
N ARG A 208 -15.89 3.81 -19.90
CA ARG A 208 -15.69 4.37 -21.23
C ARG A 208 -15.64 5.90 -21.18
N PHE A 209 -14.73 6.51 -21.92
CA PHE A 209 -14.70 7.97 -22.08
C PHE A 209 -15.19 8.35 -23.47
N ASP A 210 -15.99 9.41 -23.54
CA ASP A 210 -16.54 9.91 -24.80
C ASP A 210 -16.43 11.45 -24.85
N PRO A 211 -15.53 12.02 -25.66
CA PRO A 211 -14.59 11.34 -26.55
C PRO A 211 -13.48 10.58 -25.79
N ASP A 212 -12.78 9.69 -26.49
CA ASP A 212 -11.67 8.88 -25.96
C ASP A 212 -10.62 9.73 -25.24
N LEU A 213 -9.98 9.14 -24.22
CA LEU A 213 -8.88 9.80 -23.51
C LEU A 213 -7.66 9.98 -24.42
N PRO A 214 -6.83 11.02 -24.21
CA PRO A 214 -5.55 11.13 -24.88
C PRO A 214 -4.70 9.87 -24.65
N LYS A 215 -3.96 9.43 -25.67
CA LYS A 215 -3.15 8.19 -25.62
C LYS A 215 -2.23 8.12 -24.40
N ARG A 216 -1.60 9.24 -24.02
CA ARG A 216 -0.73 9.31 -22.83
C ARG A 216 -1.42 8.91 -21.53
N HIS A 217 -2.72 9.20 -21.37
CA HIS A 217 -3.50 8.81 -20.19
C HIS A 217 -3.80 7.30 -20.22
N VAL A 218 -4.17 6.77 -21.40
CA VAL A 218 -4.43 5.34 -21.59
C VAL A 218 -3.16 4.51 -21.34
N ASP A 219 -2.03 4.93 -21.91
CA ASP A 219 -0.73 4.29 -21.70
C ASP A 219 -0.31 4.34 -20.22
N ALA A 220 -0.62 5.43 -19.51
CA ALA A 220 -0.30 5.59 -18.10
C ALA A 220 -1.00 4.55 -17.22
N PHE A 221 -2.26 4.19 -17.51
CA PHE A 221 -2.97 3.16 -16.75
C PHE A 221 -2.26 1.81 -16.80
N SER A 222 -1.78 1.42 -17.99
CA SER A 222 -1.06 0.14 -18.17
C SER A 222 0.34 0.17 -17.54
N ARG A 223 1.04 1.31 -17.65
CA ARG A 223 2.38 1.49 -17.05
C ARG A 223 2.36 1.57 -15.53
N LEU A 224 1.23 1.93 -14.94
CA LEU A 224 1.01 2.02 -13.49
C LEU A 224 0.10 0.89 -12.98
N ALA A 225 0.16 -0.28 -13.60
CA ALA A 225 -0.68 -1.42 -13.20
C ALA A 225 -0.48 -1.81 -11.73
N LEU A 226 -1.53 -2.29 -11.08
CA LEU A 226 -1.46 -2.75 -9.69
C LEU A 226 -0.73 -4.09 -9.58
N GLY A 227 0.11 -4.23 -8.56
CA GLY A 227 0.70 -5.49 -8.13
C GLY A 227 -0.31 -6.42 -7.45
N SER A 228 0.11 -7.66 -7.21
CA SER A 228 -0.64 -8.64 -6.41
C SER A 228 -0.08 -8.64 -4.99
N GLN A 229 -0.92 -8.28 -4.03
CA GLN A 229 -0.60 -8.40 -2.61
C GLN A 229 -1.88 -8.74 -1.86
N ASP A 230 -1.86 -9.87 -1.17
CA ASP A 230 -3.00 -10.42 -0.47
C ASP A 230 -2.59 -10.87 0.95
N HIS A 231 -3.57 -10.91 1.83
CA HIS A 231 -3.40 -11.28 3.23
C HIS A 231 -4.11 -12.61 3.51
N VAL A 232 -3.42 -13.53 4.18
CA VAL A 232 -4.01 -14.70 4.80
C VAL A 232 -4.07 -14.47 6.31
N PHE A 233 -5.28 -14.43 6.84
CA PHE A 233 -5.56 -14.30 8.26
C PHE A 233 -5.77 -15.68 8.86
N LEU A 234 -5.07 -15.95 9.95
CA LEU A 234 -5.27 -17.14 10.76
C LEU A 234 -5.53 -16.69 12.19
N GLU A 235 -6.61 -17.16 12.77
CA GLU A 235 -6.82 -17.07 14.22
C GLU A 235 -6.16 -18.27 14.89
N LEU A 236 -5.23 -17.99 15.79
CA LEU A 236 -4.47 -18.99 16.51
C LEU A 236 -4.97 -19.09 17.94
N ASP A 237 -5.23 -20.31 18.40
CA ASP A 237 -5.57 -20.56 19.79
C ASP A 237 -4.36 -20.38 20.70
N GLY A 238 -4.55 -19.72 21.85
CA GLY A 238 -3.47 -19.32 22.76
C GLY A 238 -2.55 -18.23 22.20
N THR A 239 -1.26 -18.30 22.53
CA THR A 239 -0.22 -17.33 22.09
C THR A 239 1.00 -18.03 21.48
N PRO A 240 0.83 -18.92 20.49
CA PRO A 240 1.93 -19.74 19.97
C PRO A 240 3.01 -18.92 19.24
N LEU A 241 2.72 -17.66 18.88
CA LEU A 241 3.67 -16.71 18.29
C LEU A 241 4.35 -15.80 19.35
N GLY A 242 4.06 -16.02 20.63
CA GLY A 242 4.49 -15.18 21.74
C GLY A 242 3.53 -14.02 22.04
N PRO A 243 3.82 -13.20 23.07
CA PRO A 243 2.87 -12.20 23.59
C PRO A 243 2.99 -10.81 22.94
N GLN A 244 3.94 -10.59 22.03
CA GLN A 244 4.20 -9.26 21.45
C GLN A 244 3.10 -8.88 20.46
N ARG A 245 2.51 -7.69 20.66
CA ARG A 245 1.47 -7.11 19.81
C ARG A 245 2.07 -6.53 18.52
N ASP A 246 1.37 -6.72 17.41
CA ASP A 246 1.68 -6.12 16.10
C ASP A 246 3.13 -6.35 15.65
N ASP A 247 3.60 -7.59 15.78
CA ASP A 247 4.99 -7.92 15.55
C ASP A 247 5.25 -8.35 14.11
N LEU A 248 6.03 -7.57 13.36
CA LEU A 248 6.34 -7.88 11.97
C LEU A 248 7.52 -8.86 11.90
N ILE A 249 7.26 -10.03 11.34
CA ILE A 249 8.21 -11.12 11.21
C ILE A 249 8.45 -11.40 9.73
N VAL A 250 9.72 -11.35 9.32
CA VAL A 250 10.15 -11.69 7.95
C VAL A 250 10.97 -12.97 8.00
N GLU A 251 10.71 -13.90 7.09
CA GLU A 251 11.54 -15.08 6.92
C GLU A 251 12.84 -14.72 6.17
N LYS A 252 13.98 -15.21 6.65
CA LYS A 252 15.17 -15.37 5.80
C LYS A 252 14.89 -16.49 4.81
N ALA A 253 14.53 -16.11 3.60
CA ALA A 253 14.06 -17.01 2.57
C ALA A 253 15.20 -17.79 1.89
N ASP A 254 14.95 -19.08 1.64
CA ASP A 254 15.84 -19.97 0.89
C ASP A 254 15.55 -19.95 -0.63
N GLY A 255 14.45 -19.31 -1.03
CA GLY A 255 13.95 -19.26 -2.41
C GLY A 255 12.84 -18.24 -2.58
N PRO A 256 12.24 -18.16 -3.78
CA PRO A 256 11.24 -17.13 -4.11
C PRO A 256 9.88 -17.33 -3.42
N GLU A 257 9.65 -18.52 -2.84
CA GLU A 257 8.42 -18.83 -2.12
C GLU A 257 8.58 -18.48 -0.64
N THR A 258 8.23 -17.24 -0.29
CA THR A 258 8.34 -16.73 1.08
C THR A 258 7.22 -15.72 1.38
N ALA A 259 7.11 -15.32 2.64
CA ALA A 259 6.12 -14.37 3.13
C ALA A 259 6.67 -13.54 4.31
N ALA A 260 5.92 -12.51 4.67
CA ALA A 260 6.04 -11.84 5.96
C ALA A 260 4.77 -12.09 6.77
N MET A 261 4.85 -11.95 8.09
CA MET A 261 3.70 -12.09 8.99
C MET A 261 3.67 -10.94 9.98
N LEU A 262 2.50 -10.31 10.13
CA LEU A 262 2.21 -9.49 11.30
C LEU A 262 1.52 -10.36 12.35
N ALA A 263 2.20 -10.64 13.45
CA ALA A 263 1.70 -11.47 14.54
C ALA A 263 0.91 -10.65 15.56
N ASN A 264 -0.10 -11.27 16.15
CA ASN A 264 -0.97 -10.70 17.18
C ASN A 264 -1.53 -9.32 16.79
N VAL A 265 -2.17 -9.27 15.62
CA VAL A 265 -2.71 -8.04 15.02
C VAL A 265 -3.67 -7.36 15.99
N PHE A 266 -3.45 -6.08 16.26
CA PHE A 266 -4.14 -5.26 17.26
C PHE A 266 -4.11 -5.81 18.70
N GLY A 267 -3.18 -6.73 19.00
CA GLY A 267 -3.10 -7.45 20.27
C GLY A 267 -4.10 -8.60 20.40
N THR A 268 -4.68 -9.05 19.29
CA THR A 268 -5.60 -10.19 19.22
C THR A 268 -4.86 -11.49 18.89
N PRO A 269 -5.50 -12.67 18.92
CA PRO A 269 -4.89 -13.94 18.50
C PRO A 269 -4.72 -14.11 16.97
N LEU A 270 -4.98 -13.05 16.19
CA LEU A 270 -4.84 -13.08 14.74
C LEU A 270 -3.40 -12.88 14.30
N CYS A 271 -2.97 -13.65 13.31
CA CYS A 271 -1.82 -13.30 12.48
C CYS A 271 -2.24 -13.01 11.05
N MET A 272 -1.58 -12.05 10.42
CA MET A 272 -1.76 -11.66 9.03
C MET A 272 -0.50 -12.01 8.24
N ILE A 273 -0.59 -13.02 7.37
CA ILE A 273 0.49 -13.44 6.48
C ILE A 273 0.34 -12.70 5.16
N GLN A 274 1.40 -12.02 4.72
CA GLN A 274 1.43 -11.19 3.52
C GLN A 274 2.07 -11.96 2.37
N LEU A 275 1.29 -12.16 1.31
CA LEU A 275 1.71 -12.83 0.08
C LEU A 275 1.74 -11.80 -1.06
N GLY A 276 2.88 -11.68 -1.73
CA GLY A 276 3.09 -10.67 -2.78
C GLY A 276 3.60 -11.26 -4.09
N GLY A 277 3.55 -10.46 -5.15
CA GLY A 277 4.17 -10.77 -6.45
C GLY A 277 3.58 -12.03 -7.10
N LYS A 278 4.40 -12.74 -7.87
CA LYS A 278 4.01 -13.99 -8.53
C LYS A 278 3.44 -15.05 -7.58
N LEU A 279 4.06 -15.30 -6.41
CA LEU A 279 3.56 -16.29 -5.45
C LEU A 279 2.13 -15.94 -5.02
N GLY A 280 1.92 -14.70 -4.56
CA GLY A 280 0.60 -14.23 -4.15
C GLY A 280 -0.42 -14.35 -5.29
N ARG A 281 -0.06 -13.94 -6.50
CA ARG A 281 -0.92 -13.99 -7.69
C ARG A 281 -1.33 -15.41 -8.04
N ASP A 282 -0.37 -16.35 -8.05
CA ASP A 282 -0.60 -17.75 -8.40
C ASP A 282 -1.49 -18.45 -7.36
N LEU A 283 -1.24 -18.24 -6.06
CA LEU A 283 -2.06 -18.80 -4.98
C LEU A 283 -3.46 -18.19 -4.96
N SER A 284 -3.56 -16.86 -5.12
CA SER A 284 -4.83 -16.12 -5.20
C SER A 284 -5.70 -16.61 -6.37
N GLY A 285 -5.08 -16.92 -7.52
CA GLY A 285 -5.75 -17.54 -8.68
C GLY A 285 -6.25 -18.97 -8.44
N LYS A 286 -5.60 -19.74 -7.55
CA LYS A 286 -6.05 -21.07 -7.11
C LYS A 286 -7.14 -21.02 -6.03
N GLY A 287 -7.36 -19.85 -5.42
CA GLY A 287 -8.42 -19.60 -4.46
C GLY A 287 -7.98 -19.65 -3.00
N GLU A 288 -8.90 -19.27 -2.12
CA GLU A 288 -8.64 -19.04 -0.69
C GLU A 288 -8.12 -20.29 0.04
N ALA A 289 -8.64 -21.47 -0.27
CA ALA A 289 -8.17 -22.72 0.33
C ALA A 289 -6.68 -22.98 0.06
N ALA A 290 -6.23 -22.77 -1.19
CA ALA A 290 -4.83 -22.96 -1.58
C ALA A 290 -3.89 -21.96 -0.87
N MET A 291 -4.34 -20.72 -0.69
CA MET A 291 -3.59 -19.71 0.05
C MET A 291 -3.45 -20.10 1.52
N VAL A 292 -4.55 -20.51 2.15
CA VAL A 292 -4.57 -20.94 3.56
C VAL A 292 -3.69 -22.15 3.79
N ASP A 293 -3.76 -23.17 2.91
CA ASP A 293 -2.95 -24.38 3.03
C ASP A 293 -1.45 -24.06 2.90
N TRP A 294 -1.07 -23.28 1.88
CA TRP A 294 0.32 -22.84 1.73
C TRP A 294 0.81 -22.05 2.97
N SER A 295 0.00 -21.12 3.48
CA SER A 295 0.33 -20.33 4.68
C SER A 295 0.49 -21.19 5.93
N LYS A 296 -0.31 -22.25 6.10
CA LYS A 296 -0.17 -23.22 7.20
C LYS A 296 1.12 -24.02 7.08
N GLU A 297 1.50 -24.44 5.87
CA GLU A 297 2.80 -25.12 5.63
C GLU A 297 3.97 -24.18 5.93
N TRP A 298 3.91 -22.94 5.45
CA TRP A 298 4.91 -21.92 5.71
C TRP A 298 5.08 -21.65 7.22
N LEU A 299 3.97 -21.50 7.96
CA LEU A 299 4.05 -21.37 9.42
C LEU A 299 4.65 -22.62 10.08
N ALA A 300 4.28 -23.82 9.64
CA ALA A 300 4.82 -25.06 10.21
C ALA A 300 6.32 -25.24 9.95
N LYS A 301 6.83 -24.74 8.82
CA LYS A 301 8.27 -24.67 8.55
C LYS A 301 8.97 -23.84 9.64
N LEU A 302 8.40 -22.69 10.00
CA LEU A 302 9.01 -21.73 10.91
C LEU A 302 8.79 -22.04 12.40
N TYR A 303 7.63 -22.56 12.77
CA TYR A 303 7.20 -22.74 14.17
C TYR A 303 6.98 -24.21 14.57
N GLY A 304 7.13 -25.15 13.64
CA GLY A 304 6.88 -26.58 13.87
C GLY A 304 5.44 -26.99 13.54
N ALA A 305 5.23 -28.28 13.29
CA ALA A 305 3.98 -28.81 12.74
C ALA A 305 2.75 -28.59 13.64
N ASP A 306 2.95 -28.50 14.96
CA ASP A 306 1.86 -28.32 15.93
C ASP A 306 1.15 -26.97 15.78
N ILE A 307 1.78 -25.96 15.17
CA ILE A 307 1.14 -24.65 14.91
C ILE A 307 -0.15 -24.80 14.10
N LYS A 308 -0.22 -25.80 13.21
CA LYS A 308 -1.41 -26.06 12.39
C LYS A 308 -2.62 -26.45 13.25
N LYS A 309 -2.39 -27.12 14.39
CA LYS A 309 -3.44 -27.54 15.32
C LYS A 309 -4.05 -26.34 16.08
N ALA A 310 -3.30 -25.24 16.20
CA ALA A 310 -3.78 -24.02 16.83
C ALA A 310 -4.68 -23.18 15.90
N VAL A 311 -4.69 -23.43 14.59
CA VAL A 311 -5.50 -22.65 13.64
C VAL A 311 -6.98 -22.97 13.81
N ARG A 312 -7.79 -21.94 14.13
CA ARG A 312 -9.24 -22.05 14.35
C ARG A 312 -10.03 -21.57 13.15
N ARG A 313 -10.02 -20.26 12.92
CA ARG A 313 -10.66 -19.61 11.77
C ARG A 313 -9.59 -19.14 10.79
N THR A 314 -9.94 -19.09 9.52
CA THR A 314 -9.05 -18.66 8.44
C THR A 314 -9.80 -17.78 7.47
N HIS A 315 -9.09 -16.82 6.87
CA HIS A 315 -9.60 -16.05 5.75
C HIS A 315 -8.45 -15.64 4.82
N ALA A 316 -8.70 -15.50 3.52
CA ALA A 316 -7.75 -14.88 2.61
C ALA A 316 -8.39 -13.77 1.77
N THR A 317 -7.63 -12.70 1.54
CA THR A 317 -8.02 -11.65 0.60
C THR A 317 -7.58 -12.01 -0.81
N ARG A 318 -8.26 -11.43 -1.80
CA ARG A 318 -8.08 -11.75 -3.22
C ARG A 318 -8.25 -10.50 -4.09
N TRP A 319 -7.46 -9.47 -3.82
CA TRP A 319 -7.60 -8.14 -4.41
C TRP A 319 -7.46 -8.13 -5.93
N ALA A 320 -6.64 -9.02 -6.49
CA ALA A 320 -6.51 -9.19 -7.93
C ALA A 320 -7.80 -9.70 -8.60
N GLN A 321 -8.71 -10.33 -7.86
CA GLN A 321 -10.01 -10.78 -8.35
C GLN A 321 -11.19 -9.91 -7.87
N ASP A 322 -10.94 -8.84 -7.11
CA ASP A 322 -11.98 -7.85 -6.83
C ASP A 322 -12.36 -7.13 -8.14
N PRO A 323 -13.65 -7.16 -8.57
CA PRO A 323 -14.07 -6.65 -9.87
C PRO A 323 -13.98 -5.12 -10.01
N TRP A 324 -13.85 -4.41 -8.88
CA TRP A 324 -13.85 -2.95 -8.81
C TRP A 324 -12.48 -2.37 -8.43
N VAL A 325 -11.47 -3.24 -8.19
CA VAL A 325 -10.10 -2.83 -7.85
C VAL A 325 -9.07 -3.53 -8.73
N MET A 326 -9.17 -4.85 -8.90
CA MET A 326 -8.31 -5.69 -9.75
C MET A 326 -6.82 -5.65 -9.37
N GLY A 327 -6.46 -5.50 -8.10
CA GLY A 327 -5.09 -5.54 -7.60
C GLY A 327 -4.90 -4.81 -6.26
N ALA A 328 -3.65 -4.70 -5.79
CA ALA A 328 -3.34 -4.11 -4.48
C ALA A 328 -2.77 -2.68 -4.56
N ALA A 329 -1.57 -2.46 -5.08
CA ALA A 329 -0.93 -1.13 -5.11
C ALA A 329 -0.28 -0.87 -6.48
N SER A 330 -0.32 0.38 -6.96
CA SER A 330 0.35 0.73 -8.22
C SER A 330 1.87 0.77 -8.03
N ALA A 331 2.60 0.38 -9.07
CA ALA A 331 4.03 0.62 -9.19
C ALA A 331 4.38 0.68 -10.67
N ALA A 332 5.25 1.62 -11.06
CA ALA A 332 5.53 1.81 -12.48
C ALA A 332 6.37 0.67 -13.05
N SER A 333 5.97 0.21 -14.24
CA SER A 333 6.82 -0.65 -15.07
C SER A 333 8.05 0.11 -15.55
N VAL A 334 9.10 -0.60 -15.99
CA VAL A 334 10.27 0.03 -16.63
C VAL A 334 9.85 0.98 -17.77
N GLY A 335 10.41 2.19 -17.78
CA GLY A 335 10.05 3.31 -18.66
C GLY A 335 8.72 3.99 -18.30
N GLY A 336 8.08 3.59 -17.20
CA GLY A 336 6.76 4.04 -16.78
C GLY A 336 6.77 5.15 -15.73
N ALA A 337 7.91 5.50 -15.14
CA ALA A 337 7.98 6.45 -14.02
C ALA A 337 7.33 7.83 -14.33
N GLY A 338 7.41 8.31 -15.58
CA GLY A 338 6.78 9.56 -16.01
C GLY A 338 5.25 9.51 -16.15
N SER A 339 4.65 8.32 -16.06
CA SER A 339 3.21 8.12 -16.29
C SER A 339 2.34 8.79 -15.22
N ARG A 340 2.85 8.97 -14.00
CA ARG A 340 2.11 9.60 -12.90
C ARG A 340 1.78 11.06 -13.22
N THR A 341 2.74 11.79 -13.80
CA THR A 341 2.55 13.17 -14.26
C THR A 341 1.45 13.28 -15.31
N ALA A 342 1.35 12.32 -16.23
CA ALA A 342 0.27 12.35 -17.22
C ALA A 342 -1.13 12.30 -16.56
N LEU A 343 -1.26 11.58 -15.43
CA LEU A 343 -2.51 11.49 -14.69
C LEU A 343 -2.82 12.72 -13.82
N THR A 344 -1.86 13.61 -13.56
CA THR A 344 -2.13 14.88 -12.86
C THR A 344 -2.73 15.93 -13.79
N GLU A 345 -2.57 15.78 -15.10
CA GLU A 345 -3.11 16.70 -16.10
C GLU A 345 -4.62 16.48 -16.33
N PRO A 346 -5.45 17.55 -16.24
CA PRO A 346 -6.87 17.43 -16.50
C PRO A 346 -7.15 17.13 -17.97
N VAL A 347 -8.23 16.39 -18.22
CA VAL A 347 -8.73 16.13 -19.57
C VAL A 347 -9.92 17.04 -19.83
N ARG A 348 -9.79 17.86 -20.88
CA ARG A 348 -10.80 18.81 -21.38
C ARG A 348 -11.34 19.76 -20.33
N ASP A 349 -10.53 20.09 -19.31
CA ASP A 349 -10.93 20.94 -18.18
C ASP A 349 -12.18 20.45 -17.42
N ARG A 350 -12.44 19.14 -17.44
CA ARG A 350 -13.68 18.54 -16.92
C ARG A 350 -13.46 17.24 -16.17
N VAL A 351 -12.41 16.50 -16.51
CA VAL A 351 -12.06 15.23 -15.88
C VAL A 351 -10.70 15.38 -15.22
N TRP A 352 -10.63 15.05 -13.93
CA TRP A 352 -9.39 14.93 -13.18
C TRP A 352 -9.23 13.49 -12.70
N PHE A 353 -7.99 13.07 -12.45
CA PHE A 353 -7.70 11.78 -11.82
C PHE A 353 -7.09 11.99 -10.45
N ALA A 354 -7.41 11.09 -9.53
CA ALA A 354 -6.82 11.03 -8.20
C ALA A 354 -6.73 9.58 -7.71
N GLY A 355 -6.10 9.38 -6.56
CA GLY A 355 -5.80 8.07 -6.01
C GLY A 355 -4.30 7.81 -5.97
N GLU A 356 -3.88 6.75 -5.28
CA GLU A 356 -2.48 6.49 -4.98
C GLU A 356 -1.57 6.45 -6.23
N ALA A 357 -2.09 5.98 -7.38
CA ALA A 357 -1.33 5.92 -8.62
C ALA A 357 -0.93 7.29 -9.19
N VAL A 358 -1.62 8.35 -8.77
CA VAL A 358 -1.42 9.73 -9.24
C VAL A 358 -0.43 10.49 -8.35
N HIS A 359 -0.04 9.94 -7.20
CA HIS A 359 0.92 10.61 -6.31
C HIS A 359 2.36 10.26 -6.67
N GLU A 360 3.20 11.28 -6.78
CA GLU A 360 4.53 11.23 -7.42
C GLU A 360 5.64 10.63 -6.57
N THR A 361 5.44 10.51 -5.25
CA THR A 361 6.37 9.94 -4.26
C THR A 361 5.73 9.00 -3.24
N GLN A 362 4.39 8.91 -3.18
CA GLN A 362 3.65 8.19 -2.12
C GLN A 362 2.62 7.21 -2.68
N TRP A 363 2.87 6.68 -3.87
CA TRP A 363 2.01 5.66 -4.43
C TRP A 363 1.97 4.40 -3.56
N GLY A 364 0.92 3.62 -3.73
CA GLY A 364 0.64 2.45 -2.89
C GLY A 364 0.23 2.77 -1.45
N THR A 365 0.12 4.06 -1.06
CA THR A 365 -0.23 4.45 0.31
C THR A 365 -1.59 5.15 0.41
N VAL A 366 -2.22 5.05 1.59
CA VAL A 366 -3.44 5.81 1.92
C VAL A 366 -3.17 7.32 1.86
N ASN A 367 -2.01 7.77 2.33
CA ASN A 367 -1.63 9.17 2.31
C ASN A 367 -1.53 9.73 0.88
N GLY A 368 -0.88 8.99 -0.02
CA GLY A 368 -0.79 9.38 -1.43
C GLY A 368 -2.16 9.46 -2.12
N ALA A 369 -3.07 8.54 -1.79
CA ALA A 369 -4.45 8.61 -2.27
C ALA A 369 -5.20 9.84 -1.74
N TRP A 370 -5.06 10.17 -0.45
CA TRP A 370 -5.68 11.34 0.16
C TRP A 370 -5.18 12.64 -0.47
N LEU A 371 -3.86 12.84 -0.50
CA LEU A 371 -3.22 14.06 -0.99
C LEU A 371 -3.47 14.30 -2.49
N SER A 372 -3.49 13.24 -3.30
CA SER A 372 -3.86 13.36 -4.72
C SER A 372 -5.33 13.73 -4.89
N GLY A 373 -6.22 13.26 -4.01
CA GLY A 373 -7.63 13.64 -3.97
C GLY A 373 -7.84 15.13 -3.66
N GLU A 374 -7.19 15.63 -2.61
CA GLU A 374 -7.21 17.06 -2.26
C GLU A 374 -6.71 17.92 -3.42
N ARG A 375 -5.58 17.54 -4.03
CA ARG A 375 -5.00 18.25 -5.16
C ARG A 375 -5.92 18.28 -6.38
N ALA A 376 -6.57 17.16 -6.72
CA ALA A 376 -7.51 17.10 -7.83
C ALA A 376 -8.77 17.94 -7.56
N ALA A 377 -9.29 17.91 -6.33
CA ALA A 377 -10.41 18.75 -5.93
C ALA A 377 -10.05 20.24 -6.03
N GLU A 378 -8.91 20.64 -5.48
CA GLU A 378 -8.41 22.00 -5.52
C GLU A 378 -8.22 22.51 -6.97
N ALA A 379 -7.64 21.69 -7.85
CA ALA A 379 -7.48 22.01 -9.26
C ALA A 379 -8.84 22.21 -9.97
N ALA A 380 -9.81 21.34 -9.71
CA ALA A 380 -11.17 21.48 -10.26
C ALA A 380 -11.86 22.75 -9.72
N MET A 381 -11.79 23.01 -8.41
CA MET A 381 -12.40 24.19 -7.79
C MET A 381 -11.82 25.50 -8.34
N ARG A 382 -10.49 25.57 -8.53
CA ARG A 382 -9.81 26.71 -9.18
C ARG A 382 -10.29 26.92 -10.60
N LYS A 383 -10.40 25.85 -11.40
CA LYS A 383 -10.86 25.93 -12.79
C LYS A 383 -12.25 26.60 -12.90
N PHE A 384 -13.09 26.40 -11.88
CA PHE A 384 -14.44 26.96 -11.84
C PHE A 384 -14.57 28.26 -11.04
N GLY A 385 -13.47 28.82 -10.54
CA GLY A 385 -13.46 30.06 -9.77
C GLY A 385 -14.12 29.95 -8.39
N TRP A 386 -14.26 28.75 -7.83
CA TRP A 386 -14.83 28.55 -6.49
C TRP A 386 -13.83 28.88 -5.37
N ILE A 387 -12.55 28.76 -5.68
CA ILE A 387 -11.46 29.22 -4.82
C ILE A 387 -10.50 30.06 -5.68
N THR A 388 -10.08 31.20 -5.15
CA THR A 388 -9.20 32.16 -5.84
C THR A 388 -7.86 32.32 -5.12
N THR A 389 -7.77 31.93 -3.85
CA THR A 389 -6.56 32.05 -3.05
C THR A 389 -5.55 30.95 -3.41
N PRO A 390 -4.26 31.29 -3.63
CA PRO A 390 -3.20 30.30 -3.72
C PRO A 390 -3.10 29.53 -2.40
N ARG A 391 -2.78 28.23 -2.46
CA ARG A 391 -2.33 27.50 -1.29
C ARG A 391 -1.08 28.21 -0.76
N PRO A 392 -0.95 28.55 0.53
CA PRO A 392 0.35 28.94 1.06
C PRO A 392 1.30 27.80 0.74
N ALA A 393 2.41 28.09 0.05
CA ALA A 393 3.38 27.08 -0.31
C ALA A 393 3.71 26.30 0.97
N SER A 394 3.30 25.04 1.05
CA SER A 394 3.87 24.16 2.06
C SER A 394 5.33 24.07 1.67
N GLU A 395 6.20 24.69 2.46
CA GLU A 395 7.63 24.55 2.30
C GLU A 395 7.93 23.06 2.07
N PRO A 396 8.77 22.71 1.08
CA PRO A 396 9.32 21.37 1.05
C PRO A 396 10.00 21.19 2.41
N ARG A 397 9.40 20.38 3.29
CA ARG A 397 10.09 19.95 4.50
C ARG A 397 11.27 19.13 4.02
N GLU A 398 12.45 19.75 3.96
CA GLU A 398 13.70 19.02 3.99
C GLU A 398 13.57 18.02 5.14
N ALA A 399 13.82 16.74 4.87
CA ALA A 399 13.98 15.76 5.93
C ALA A 399 14.98 16.34 6.94
N PRO A 400 14.65 16.44 8.23
CA PRO A 400 15.54 17.09 9.18
C PRO A 400 16.87 16.34 9.17
N LYS A 401 17.95 17.01 8.73
CA LYS A 401 19.31 16.53 8.90
C LYS A 401 19.52 16.36 10.41
N ARG A 402 19.45 15.12 10.91
CA ARG A 402 19.75 14.82 12.31
C ARG A 402 21.19 15.28 12.60
N PRO A 403 21.41 16.21 13.55
CA PRO A 403 22.75 16.51 14.03
C PRO A 403 23.27 15.29 14.78
N ARG A 404 24.48 14.83 14.47
CA ARG A 404 25.21 13.87 15.32
C ARG A 404 25.37 14.50 16.70
N ARG A 405 24.60 14.05 17.69
CA ARG A 405 24.85 14.40 19.10
C ARG A 405 25.99 13.54 19.63
N GLN A 406 27.06 14.19 20.08
CA GLN A 406 28.05 13.58 20.97
C GLN A 406 27.38 13.23 22.31
N PRO A 407 27.71 12.09 22.93
CA PRO A 407 27.12 11.70 24.20
C PRO A 407 27.80 12.44 25.36
N THR A 408 27.03 13.24 26.10
CA THR A 408 27.39 13.64 27.47
C THR A 408 26.87 12.60 28.46
N ALA A 409 27.75 12.13 29.33
CA ALA A 409 27.49 11.07 30.29
C ALA A 409 26.73 11.58 31.53
N GLN A 410 25.63 10.91 31.88
CA GLN A 410 25.14 10.75 33.25
C GLN A 410 24.18 9.54 33.34
N PRO A 411 24.08 8.87 34.51
CA PRO A 411 23.73 7.46 34.58
C PRO A 411 22.22 7.24 34.65
N SER A 412 21.68 6.38 33.78
CA SER A 412 20.30 5.90 33.86
C SER A 412 20.20 4.42 33.50
N ARG A 413 19.22 3.76 34.14
CA ARG A 413 18.77 2.36 33.96
C ARG A 413 18.77 1.91 32.49
N PRO A 414 18.96 0.61 32.21
CA PRO A 414 19.15 0.12 30.84
C PRO A 414 17.92 0.42 29.98
N ALA A 415 18.02 1.47 29.17
CA ALA A 415 17.12 1.73 28.07
C ALA A 415 17.43 0.74 26.95
N ALA A 416 16.40 0.11 26.40
CA ALA A 416 16.53 -0.66 25.17
C ALA A 416 17.05 0.26 24.04
N PRO A 417 17.96 -0.22 23.18
CA PRO A 417 18.53 0.60 22.11
C PRO A 417 17.45 1.06 21.12
N PRO A 418 17.62 2.23 20.49
CA PRO A 418 16.66 2.78 19.53
C PRO A 418 16.53 1.84 18.32
N GLY A 419 15.35 1.27 18.12
CA GLY A 419 15.08 0.32 17.03
C GLY A 419 15.26 0.96 15.65
N LEU A 420 16.08 0.32 14.81
CA LEU A 420 16.06 0.54 13.36
C LEU A 420 14.74 0.02 12.81
N SER A 421 13.84 0.91 12.37
CA SER A 421 12.75 0.53 11.47
C SER A 421 13.34 0.13 10.12
N TRP A 422 12.81 -0.93 9.49
CA TRP A 422 13.25 -1.30 8.15
C TRP A 422 12.91 -0.19 7.15
N PRO A 423 13.73 0.01 6.11
CA PRO A 423 13.51 1.03 5.09
C PRO A 423 12.49 0.54 4.06
N PHE A 424 11.22 0.39 4.47
CA PHE A 424 10.11 0.17 3.55
C PHE A 424 9.46 1.48 3.14
#